data_AF-A0A524CJ70-F1
#
_entry.id   AF-A0A524CJ70-F1
#
_cell.length_a   1.000
_cell.length_b   1.000
_cell.length_c   1.000
_cell.angle_alpha   90.00
_cell.angle_beta   90.00
_cell.angle_gamma   90.00
#
_symmetry.space_group_name_H-M   'P 1'
#
loop_
_entity.id
_entity.type
_entity.pdbx_description
1 polymer ?
#
loop_
_entity_poly.entity_id
_entity_poly.type
_entity_poly.pdbx_seq_one_letter_code
_entity_poly.pdbx_strand_id
1 'polypeptide(L)'
;MERIFSTIDLKFCDASAISILKSKAYHEIKKIVPEWAKLIQKGLEINEEETHRTIKHIFRSICVFFFILDEEIELKLSSQFKRYLKSNLNRLYETNPDLFLYILLYHDIGRPFNREWHTFESANLIEKQGLLSPKTSVPKKYIRILLGVIRHHLLLGTIFTGESSYLGALILLKDRSLHHVWESKEETELFFQILILFTVIDIMGYQYSKIFDHYLDYYLKIKDNLVIGFNRVRALQNLEEKEHSLYLFFHRLDEEKFKWRVACALRIFQFANTTKKLTEDFYFRKIDEGLERIGSNWSLFSRELSAWHPWIQFKYALPLTMILAAKSFSRTPINKQFVVNGDLFLFWDVCASKVKEIKTERKKPAIYNVIFEFPRNWFLNHDILQLLNKEKLFSLIRTAQSFFNYEFESYQLYIKYKLRKG
;
A
#
# COMPACT_ATOMS: atom_id res chain seq x y z
N MET A 1 -7.16 -13.91 22.30
CA MET A 1 -7.98 -13.18 21.30
C MET A 1 -8.86 -14.11 20.49
N GLU A 2 -8.39 -15.32 20.15
CA GLU A 2 -9.18 -16.38 19.48
C GLU A 2 -10.59 -16.59 20.05
N ARG A 3 -10.72 -16.81 21.36
CA ARG A 3 -12.04 -16.94 22.02
C ARG A 3 -12.98 -15.75 21.80
N ILE A 4 -12.44 -14.54 21.62
CA ILE A 4 -13.25 -13.34 21.40
C ILE A 4 -13.81 -13.38 19.97
N PHE A 5 -12.92 -13.55 19.00
CA PHE A 5 -13.24 -13.40 17.58
C PHE A 5 -13.89 -14.62 16.94
N SER A 6 -13.74 -15.81 17.52
CA SER A 6 -14.52 -17.01 17.15
C SER A 6 -16.02 -16.89 17.45
N THR A 7 -16.44 -15.88 18.22
CA THR A 7 -17.86 -15.62 18.55
C THR A 7 -18.45 -14.44 17.77
N ILE A 8 -17.67 -13.85 16.87
CA ILE A 8 -18.03 -12.64 16.12
C ILE A 8 -18.17 -12.99 14.65
N ASP A 9 -19.27 -12.59 14.03
CA ASP A 9 -19.46 -12.71 12.59
C ASP A 9 -19.10 -11.42 11.84
N LEU A 10 -18.99 -11.50 10.50
CA LEU A 10 -18.72 -10.31 9.69
C LEU A 10 -19.87 -9.27 9.76
N LYS A 11 -21.11 -9.69 10.06
CA LYS A 11 -22.24 -8.76 10.22
C LYS A 11 -22.04 -7.86 11.44
N PHE A 12 -21.50 -8.40 12.53
CA PHE A 12 -21.10 -7.62 13.70
C PHE A 12 -20.01 -6.60 13.33
N CYS A 13 -18.98 -7.02 12.59
CA CYS A 13 -17.95 -6.08 12.12
C CYS A 13 -18.51 -5.00 11.19
N ASP A 14 -19.62 -5.30 10.53
CA ASP A 14 -20.28 -4.39 9.63
C ASP A 14 -21.20 -3.37 10.30
N ALA A 15 -21.45 -3.54 11.60
CA ALA A 15 -22.17 -2.59 12.43
C ALA A 15 -21.48 -1.21 12.52
N SER A 16 -22.14 -0.29 13.23
CA SER A 16 -21.53 1.01 13.53
C SER A 16 -20.30 0.83 14.41
N ALA A 17 -19.30 1.71 14.27
CA ALA A 17 -18.12 1.68 15.13
C ALA A 17 -18.50 1.85 16.62
N ILE A 18 -19.55 2.63 16.91
CA ILE A 18 -20.11 2.80 18.26
C ILE A 18 -20.62 1.45 18.81
N SER A 19 -21.28 0.64 17.99
CA SER A 19 -21.74 -0.70 18.37
C SER A 19 -20.56 -1.60 18.73
N ILE A 20 -19.47 -1.55 17.96
CA ILE A 20 -18.24 -2.30 18.25
C ILE A 20 -17.64 -1.82 19.58
N LEU A 21 -17.48 -0.51 19.78
CA LEU A 21 -16.94 0.10 21.01
C LEU A 21 -17.74 -0.28 22.27
N LYS A 22 -19.07 -0.43 22.14
CA LYS A 22 -19.95 -0.83 23.25
C LYS A 22 -20.04 -2.35 23.46
N SER A 23 -19.47 -3.15 22.55
CA SER A 23 -19.61 -4.60 22.58
C SER A 23 -18.80 -5.28 23.69
N LYS A 24 -19.24 -6.47 24.11
CA LYS A 24 -18.46 -7.34 25.01
C LYS A 24 -17.07 -7.64 24.45
N ALA A 25 -16.96 -7.87 23.14
CA ALA A 25 -15.70 -8.14 22.46
C ALA A 25 -14.67 -7.03 22.65
N TYR A 26 -15.06 -5.77 22.43
CA TYR A 26 -14.17 -4.63 22.66
C TYR A 26 -13.75 -4.50 24.13
N HIS A 27 -14.66 -4.75 25.07
CA HIS A 27 -14.34 -4.73 26.50
C HIS A 27 -13.36 -5.84 26.89
N GLU A 28 -13.45 -7.03 26.28
CA GLU A 28 -12.50 -8.11 26.49
C GLU A 28 -11.12 -7.79 25.90
N ILE A 29 -11.06 -7.20 24.69
CA ILE A 29 -9.79 -6.73 24.12
C ILE A 29 -9.15 -5.66 25.00
N LYS A 30 -9.93 -4.71 25.52
CA LYS A 30 -9.45 -3.68 26.46
C LYS A 30 -8.82 -4.29 27.73
N LYS A 31 -9.28 -5.46 28.18
CA LYS A 31 -8.67 -6.16 29.33
C LYS A 31 -7.33 -6.83 28.95
N ILE A 32 -7.23 -7.38 27.74
CA ILE A 32 -6.02 -8.05 27.25
C ILE A 32 -4.94 -7.03 26.85
N VAL A 33 -5.34 -5.95 26.18
CA VAL A 33 -4.45 -4.93 25.61
C VAL A 33 -4.90 -3.53 26.02
N PRO A 34 -4.79 -3.17 27.32
CA PRO A 34 -5.31 -1.91 27.84
C PRO A 34 -4.67 -0.68 27.22
N GLU A 35 -3.37 -0.75 26.88
CA GLU A 35 -2.66 0.39 26.26
C GLU A 35 -3.15 0.67 24.83
N TRP A 36 -3.51 -0.36 24.07
CA TRP A 36 -4.16 -0.17 22.76
C TRP A 36 -5.51 0.54 22.93
N ALA A 37 -6.32 0.15 23.91
CA ALA A 37 -7.61 0.79 24.15
C ALA A 37 -7.46 2.26 24.58
N LYS A 38 -6.41 2.62 25.34
CA LYS A 38 -6.09 4.03 25.65
C LYS A 38 -5.74 4.83 24.40
N LEU A 39 -4.98 4.24 23.47
CA LEU A 39 -4.68 4.87 22.18
C LEU A 39 -5.94 5.09 21.33
N ILE A 40 -6.84 4.12 21.30
CA ILE A 40 -8.13 4.28 20.62
C ILE A 40 -8.94 5.42 21.23
N GLN A 41 -9.01 5.52 22.56
CA GLN A 41 -9.69 6.62 23.23
C GLN A 41 -9.09 7.99 22.87
N LYS A 42 -7.77 8.10 22.87
CA LYS A 42 -7.06 9.31 22.42
C LYS A 42 -7.34 9.63 20.95
N GLY A 43 -7.42 8.60 20.10
CA GLY A 43 -7.79 8.73 18.70
C GLY A 43 -9.19 9.32 18.53
N LEU A 44 -10.18 8.86 19.32
CA LEU A 44 -11.55 9.39 19.30
C LEU A 44 -11.58 10.88 19.65
N GLU A 45 -10.77 11.31 20.61
CA GLU A 45 -10.66 12.72 21.03
C GLU A 45 -10.05 13.62 19.94
N ILE A 46 -9.16 13.08 19.10
CA ILE A 46 -8.45 13.84 18.05
C ILE A 46 -9.21 13.81 16.72
N ASN A 47 -9.65 12.63 16.31
CA ASN A 47 -10.30 12.39 15.03
C ASN A 47 -11.24 11.19 15.14
N GLU A 48 -12.45 11.45 15.61
CA GLU A 48 -13.50 10.44 15.82
C GLU A 48 -13.80 9.66 14.53
N GLU A 49 -13.98 10.34 13.40
CA GLU A 49 -14.33 9.71 12.12
C GLU A 49 -13.27 8.70 11.67
N GLU A 50 -11.99 9.09 11.67
CA GLU A 50 -10.90 8.18 11.28
C GLU A 50 -10.69 7.05 12.28
N THR A 51 -10.92 7.31 13.58
CA THR A 51 -10.83 6.28 14.61
C THR A 51 -11.95 5.24 14.45
N HIS A 52 -13.18 5.66 14.20
CA HIS A 52 -14.29 4.77 13.90
C HIS A 52 -14.01 3.87 12.69
N ARG A 53 -13.47 4.45 11.60
CA ARG A 53 -13.03 3.68 10.44
C ARG A 53 -11.95 2.64 10.81
N THR A 54 -10.94 3.09 11.56
CA THR A 54 -9.79 2.26 11.96
C THR A 54 -10.22 1.05 12.79
N ILE A 55 -11.10 1.25 13.79
CA ILE A 55 -11.61 0.16 14.63
C ILE A 55 -12.40 -0.86 13.81
N LYS A 56 -13.33 -0.38 12.95
CA LYS A 56 -14.12 -1.28 12.09
C LYS A 56 -13.19 -2.15 11.24
N HIS A 57 -12.19 -1.54 10.64
CA HIS A 57 -11.22 -2.21 9.80
C HIS A 57 -10.41 -3.25 10.57
N ILE A 58 -9.85 -2.88 11.73
CA ILE A 58 -9.09 -3.80 12.60
C ILE A 58 -9.95 -5.00 13.00
N PHE A 59 -11.17 -4.78 13.51
CA PHE A 59 -12.05 -5.86 13.94
C PHE A 59 -12.39 -6.80 12.79
N ARG A 60 -12.70 -6.24 11.61
CA ARG A 60 -13.02 -7.02 10.43
C ARG A 60 -11.83 -7.84 9.94
N SER A 61 -10.64 -7.25 9.88
CA SER A 61 -9.41 -7.97 9.49
C SER A 61 -9.07 -9.12 10.44
N ILE A 62 -9.29 -8.96 11.76
CA ILE A 62 -9.11 -10.05 12.73
C ILE A 62 -10.18 -11.15 12.55
N CYS A 63 -11.45 -10.80 12.31
CA CYS A 63 -12.47 -11.81 12.02
C CYS A 63 -12.15 -12.58 10.74
N VAL A 64 -11.72 -11.88 9.68
CA VAL A 64 -11.28 -12.51 8.44
C VAL A 64 -10.15 -13.50 8.70
N PHE A 65 -9.17 -13.14 9.52
CA PHE A 65 -8.07 -14.04 9.89
C PHE A 65 -8.59 -15.36 10.49
N PHE A 66 -9.48 -15.30 11.50
CA PHE A 66 -10.04 -16.52 12.11
C PHE A 66 -10.92 -17.30 11.14
N PHE A 67 -11.72 -16.64 10.33
CA PHE A 67 -12.52 -17.32 9.30
C PHE A 67 -11.66 -18.08 8.28
N ILE A 68 -10.44 -17.60 7.96
CA ILE A 68 -9.51 -18.36 7.10
C ILE A 68 -9.06 -19.64 7.82
N LEU A 69 -8.72 -19.56 9.10
CA LEU A 69 -8.25 -20.70 9.90
C LEU A 69 -9.35 -21.77 10.02
N ASP A 70 -10.58 -21.33 10.27
CA ASP A 70 -11.75 -22.18 10.54
C ASP A 70 -12.46 -22.67 9.26
N GLU A 71 -11.99 -22.27 8.08
CA GLU A 71 -12.59 -22.57 6.76
C GLU A 71 -14.02 -22.02 6.55
N GLU A 72 -14.46 -21.09 7.40
CA GLU A 72 -15.79 -20.48 7.34
C GLU A 72 -15.91 -19.38 6.27
N ILE A 73 -14.87 -19.21 5.44
CA ILE A 73 -14.86 -18.19 4.38
C ILE A 73 -15.78 -18.57 3.21
N GLU A 74 -16.95 -17.93 3.18
CA GLU A 74 -17.86 -17.83 2.04
C GLU A 74 -17.34 -16.92 0.91
N LEU A 75 -16.02 -16.75 0.76
CA LEU A 75 -15.48 -16.04 -0.39
C LEU A 75 -15.48 -16.95 -1.62
N LYS A 76 -15.82 -16.35 -2.77
CA LYS A 76 -15.71 -16.94 -4.12
C LYS A 76 -14.23 -16.99 -4.58
N LEU A 77 -13.38 -17.58 -3.75
CA LEU A 77 -11.97 -17.87 -4.03
C LEU A 77 -11.81 -19.35 -4.38
N SER A 78 -10.85 -19.65 -5.25
CA SER A 78 -10.47 -21.03 -5.59
C SER A 78 -10.01 -21.81 -4.35
N SER A 79 -10.17 -23.13 -4.40
CA SER A 79 -9.68 -24.03 -3.34
C SER A 79 -8.15 -23.95 -3.19
N GLN A 80 -7.41 -23.65 -4.26
CA GLN A 80 -5.97 -23.44 -4.19
C GLN A 80 -5.61 -22.19 -3.38
N PHE A 81 -6.28 -21.05 -3.64
CA PHE A 81 -6.06 -19.82 -2.90
C PHE A 81 -6.39 -20.00 -1.42
N LYS A 82 -7.54 -20.61 -1.10
CA LYS A 82 -7.95 -20.89 0.29
C LYS A 82 -6.92 -21.75 1.01
N ARG A 83 -6.46 -22.84 0.38
CA ARG A 83 -5.40 -23.72 0.92
C ARG A 83 -4.08 -22.97 1.14
N TYR A 84 -3.68 -22.12 0.21
CA TYR A 84 -2.47 -21.31 0.35
C TYR A 84 -2.55 -20.42 1.60
N LEU A 85 -3.65 -19.67 1.76
CA LEU A 85 -3.81 -18.79 2.92
C LEU A 85 -3.83 -19.59 4.22
N LYS A 86 -4.67 -20.64 4.32
CA LYS A 86 -4.79 -21.44 5.53
C LYS A 86 -3.46 -22.09 5.93
N SER A 87 -2.79 -22.75 4.99
CA SER A 87 -1.51 -23.42 5.27
C SER A 87 -0.45 -22.45 5.79
N ASN A 88 -0.33 -21.27 5.17
CA ASN A 88 0.66 -20.28 5.59
C ASN A 88 0.30 -19.59 6.92
N LEU A 89 -0.99 -19.31 7.17
CA LEU A 89 -1.43 -18.75 8.44
C LEU A 89 -1.31 -19.76 9.59
N ASN A 90 -1.64 -21.03 9.37
CA ASN A 90 -1.43 -22.09 10.36
C ASN A 90 0.05 -22.19 10.75
N ARG A 91 0.96 -22.15 9.78
CA ARG A 91 2.41 -22.17 10.05
C ARG A 91 2.86 -20.97 10.90
N LEU A 92 2.31 -19.78 10.65
CA LEU A 92 2.59 -18.60 11.46
C LEU A 92 1.99 -18.73 12.87
N TYR A 93 0.77 -19.25 12.98
CA TYR A 93 0.08 -19.49 14.24
C TYR A 93 0.85 -20.48 15.12
N GLU A 94 1.35 -21.57 14.55
CA GLU A 94 2.21 -22.55 15.21
C GLU A 94 3.55 -21.95 15.68
N THR A 95 4.08 -20.97 14.94
CA THR A 95 5.31 -20.25 15.33
C THR A 95 5.08 -19.36 16.54
N ASN A 96 4.02 -18.55 16.50
CA ASN A 96 3.52 -17.77 17.63
C ASN A 96 2.08 -17.31 17.35
N PRO A 97 1.09 -17.68 18.20
CA PRO A 97 -0.32 -17.40 17.93
C PRO A 97 -0.69 -15.92 18.00
N ASP A 98 0.10 -15.10 18.71
CA ASP A 98 -0.17 -13.68 18.91
C ASP A 98 0.50 -12.78 17.86
N LEU A 99 1.53 -13.27 17.17
CA LEU A 99 2.35 -12.48 16.24
C LEU A 99 1.50 -11.79 15.17
N PHE A 100 0.68 -12.57 14.46
CA PHE A 100 -0.15 -12.04 13.37
C PHE A 100 -1.30 -11.17 13.89
N LEU A 101 -1.86 -11.53 15.04
CA LEU A 101 -2.95 -10.79 15.67
C LEU A 101 -2.52 -9.39 16.10
N TYR A 102 -1.31 -9.24 16.63
CA TYR A 102 -0.79 -7.91 16.96
C TYR A 102 -0.54 -7.07 15.71
N ILE A 103 -0.09 -7.65 14.59
CA ILE A 103 0.00 -6.91 13.32
C ILE A 103 -1.38 -6.37 12.95
N LEU A 104 -2.41 -7.21 12.94
CA LEU A 104 -3.78 -6.81 12.60
C LEU A 104 -4.35 -5.77 13.57
N LEU A 105 -4.05 -5.88 14.87
CA LEU A 105 -4.51 -4.95 15.89
C LEU A 105 -3.88 -3.55 15.77
N TYR A 106 -2.62 -3.50 15.33
CA TYR A 106 -1.81 -2.27 15.43
C TYR A 106 -1.50 -1.59 14.09
N HIS A 107 -1.69 -2.24 12.93
CA HIS A 107 -1.21 -1.73 11.64
C HIS A 107 -1.65 -0.29 11.29
N ASP A 108 -2.85 0.10 11.71
CA ASP A 108 -3.50 1.37 11.32
C ASP A 108 -3.79 2.32 12.49
N ILE A 109 -3.29 2.04 13.71
CA ILE A 109 -3.58 2.85 14.91
C ILE A 109 -3.08 4.30 14.80
N GLY A 110 -2.13 4.56 13.92
CA GLY A 110 -1.57 5.88 13.63
C GLY A 110 -2.49 6.77 12.80
N ARG A 111 -3.53 6.22 12.14
CA ARG A 111 -4.40 6.97 11.22
C ARG A 111 -5.05 8.22 11.83
N PRO A 112 -5.60 8.19 13.06
CA PRO A 112 -6.22 9.38 13.67
C PRO A 112 -5.21 10.50 13.96
N PHE A 113 -3.93 10.16 14.15
CA PHE A 113 -2.86 11.08 14.53
C PHE A 113 -2.15 11.65 13.31
N ASN A 114 -1.89 10.81 12.31
CA ASN A 114 -1.25 11.18 11.05
C ASN A 114 -1.73 10.27 9.93
N ARG A 115 -2.78 10.70 9.21
CA ARG A 115 -3.36 9.90 8.12
C ARG A 115 -2.37 9.60 6.99
N GLU A 116 -1.52 10.57 6.66
CA GLU A 116 -0.60 10.49 5.52
C GLU A 116 0.48 9.42 5.76
N TRP A 117 1.11 9.48 6.94
CA TRP A 117 2.20 8.60 7.34
C TRP A 117 1.79 7.61 8.44
N HIS A 118 0.53 7.17 8.41
CA HIS A 118 -0.06 6.37 9.49
C HIS A 118 0.69 5.07 9.75
N THR A 119 1.34 4.48 8.74
CA THR A 119 2.11 3.24 8.91
C THR A 119 3.33 3.46 9.82
N PHE A 120 4.07 4.54 9.58
CA PHE A 120 5.20 4.97 10.41
C PHE A 120 4.73 5.46 11.78
N GLU A 121 3.66 6.26 11.83
CA GLU A 121 3.08 6.73 13.08
C GLU A 121 2.62 5.55 13.96
N SER A 122 2.03 4.51 13.36
CA SER A 122 1.64 3.29 14.09
C SER A 122 2.86 2.61 14.71
N ALA A 123 3.93 2.38 13.95
CA ALA A 123 5.16 1.79 14.48
C ALA A 123 5.80 2.66 15.59
N ASN A 124 5.83 3.99 15.38
CA ASN A 124 6.38 4.94 16.34
C ASN A 124 5.58 4.96 17.66
N LEU A 125 4.24 4.89 17.60
CA LEU A 125 3.39 4.80 18.78
C LEU A 125 3.64 3.51 19.56
N ILE A 126 3.81 2.37 18.86
CA ILE A 126 4.11 1.08 19.48
C ILE A 126 5.45 1.11 20.22
N GLU A 127 6.49 1.63 19.57
CA GLU A 127 7.84 1.73 20.14
C GLU A 127 7.88 2.70 21.33
N LYS A 128 7.36 3.93 21.16
CA LYS A 128 7.42 4.98 22.19
C LYS A 128 6.62 4.64 23.44
N GLN A 129 5.49 3.95 23.29
CA GLN A 129 4.62 3.59 24.42
C GLN A 129 4.89 2.17 24.94
N GLY A 130 5.86 1.47 24.36
CA GLY A 130 6.22 0.12 24.77
C GLY A 130 5.05 -0.87 24.68
N LEU A 131 4.16 -0.71 23.69
CA LEU A 131 2.89 -1.47 23.61
C LEU A 131 3.11 -2.98 23.49
N LEU A 132 4.31 -3.41 23.07
CA LEU A 132 4.70 -4.81 22.91
C LEU A 132 5.72 -5.31 23.96
N SER A 133 6.11 -4.47 24.94
CA SER A 133 7.14 -4.77 25.96
C SER A 133 6.52 -5.22 27.31
N PRO A 134 7.25 -5.94 28.17
CA PRO A 134 7.44 -7.40 28.22
C PRO A 134 6.16 -8.22 28.52
N LYS A 135 4.96 -7.65 28.33
CA LYS A 135 3.68 -8.35 28.58
C LYS A 135 3.21 -9.26 27.45
N THR A 136 3.88 -9.25 26.29
CA THR A 136 3.49 -10.08 25.14
C THR A 136 4.22 -11.42 25.19
N SER A 137 3.56 -12.47 24.67
CA SER A 137 4.17 -13.80 24.48
C SER A 137 5.17 -13.82 23.31
N VAL A 138 5.33 -12.70 22.59
CA VAL A 138 6.07 -12.61 21.33
C VAL A 138 7.57 -12.45 21.59
N PRO A 139 8.43 -13.38 21.11
CA PRO A 139 9.88 -13.24 21.20
C PRO A 139 10.40 -11.92 20.60
N LYS A 140 11.42 -11.32 21.24
CA LYS A 140 12.02 -10.04 20.82
C LYS A 140 12.43 -9.99 19.33
N LYS A 141 12.90 -11.10 18.76
CA LYS A 141 13.23 -11.18 17.34
C LYS A 141 12.02 -10.94 16.43
N TYR A 142 10.85 -11.48 16.79
CA TYR A 142 9.63 -11.32 16.02
C TYR A 142 8.96 -9.96 16.25
N ILE A 143 9.21 -9.30 17.39
CA ILE A 143 8.75 -7.92 17.62
C ILE A 143 9.32 -6.97 16.54
N ARG A 144 10.58 -7.14 16.14
CA ARG A 144 11.18 -6.31 15.08
C ARG A 144 10.57 -6.57 13.71
N ILE A 145 10.33 -7.84 13.37
CA ILE A 145 9.63 -8.21 12.13
C ILE A 145 8.21 -7.63 12.13
N LEU A 146 7.46 -7.76 13.23
CA LEU A 146 6.13 -7.18 13.39
C LEU A 146 6.14 -5.67 13.16
N LEU A 147 7.05 -4.94 13.81
CA LEU A 147 7.16 -3.49 13.66
C LEU A 147 7.47 -3.10 12.22
N GLY A 148 8.38 -3.81 11.56
CA GLY A 148 8.68 -3.58 10.16
C GLY A 148 7.49 -3.89 9.25
N VAL A 149 6.74 -4.97 9.51
CA VAL A 149 5.52 -5.26 8.74
C VAL A 149 4.52 -4.12 8.92
N ILE A 150 4.22 -3.69 10.15
CA ILE A 150 3.32 -2.56 10.40
C ILE A 150 3.78 -1.29 9.68
N ARG A 151 5.08 -0.97 9.76
CA ARG A 151 5.65 0.25 9.18
C ARG A 151 5.56 0.26 7.65
N HIS A 152 5.68 -0.91 7.03
CA HIS A 152 5.79 -1.05 5.56
C HIS A 152 4.62 -1.83 4.93
N HIS A 153 3.50 -2.01 5.65
CA HIS A 153 2.43 -2.91 5.25
C HIS A 153 1.75 -2.57 3.91
N LEU A 154 1.85 -1.30 3.48
CA LEU A 154 1.30 -0.84 2.21
C LEU A 154 2.17 -1.18 1.00
N LEU A 155 3.43 -1.61 1.18
CA LEU A 155 4.40 -1.75 0.09
C LEU A 155 3.92 -2.65 -1.05
N LEU A 156 3.45 -3.87 -0.74
CA LEU A 156 2.97 -4.79 -1.77
C LEU A 156 1.72 -4.23 -2.48
N GLY A 157 0.82 -3.63 -1.69
CA GLY A 157 -0.40 -3.01 -2.19
C GLY A 157 -0.10 -1.88 -3.17
N THR A 158 0.84 -0.99 -2.84
CA THR A 158 1.16 0.17 -3.68
C THR A 158 1.97 -0.20 -4.92
N ILE A 159 2.82 -1.24 -4.87
CA ILE A 159 3.45 -1.80 -6.09
C ILE A 159 2.38 -2.41 -7.00
N PHE A 160 1.45 -3.17 -6.43
CA PHE A 160 0.35 -3.80 -7.17
C PHE A 160 -0.57 -2.78 -7.85
N THR A 161 -0.90 -1.67 -7.18
CA THR A 161 -1.72 -0.57 -7.74
C THR A 161 -0.93 0.41 -8.60
N GLY A 162 0.37 0.20 -8.80
CA GLY A 162 1.23 1.09 -9.58
C GLY A 162 1.50 2.46 -8.94
N GLU A 163 1.06 2.68 -7.70
CA GLU A 163 1.37 3.89 -6.94
C GLU A 163 2.85 3.90 -6.55
N SER A 164 3.43 2.73 -6.25
CA SER A 164 4.84 2.55 -5.97
C SER A 164 5.54 1.75 -7.07
N SER A 165 6.84 1.99 -7.23
CA SER A 165 7.76 1.17 -8.01
C SER A 165 8.46 0.14 -7.12
N TYR A 166 9.14 -0.85 -7.69
CA TYR A 166 10.02 -1.75 -6.93
C TYR A 166 11.15 -0.98 -6.25
N LEU A 167 11.65 0.09 -6.86
CA LEU A 167 12.66 0.95 -6.25
C LEU A 167 12.16 1.59 -4.94
N GLY A 168 10.84 1.75 -4.80
CA GLY A 168 10.15 2.06 -3.54
C GLY A 168 10.62 1.21 -2.35
N ALA A 169 10.95 -0.06 -2.59
CA ALA A 169 11.37 -1.02 -1.56
C ALA A 169 12.75 -0.73 -0.98
N LEU A 170 13.56 0.17 -1.55
CA LEU A 170 14.82 0.59 -0.94
C LEU A 170 14.62 1.18 0.47
N ILE A 171 13.42 1.67 0.79
CA ILE A 171 13.08 2.14 2.14
C ILE A 171 13.24 1.04 3.21
N LEU A 172 13.05 -0.24 2.85
CA LEU A 172 13.23 -1.37 3.76
C LEU A 172 14.70 -1.56 4.16
N LEU A 173 15.64 -1.28 3.25
CA LEU A 173 17.07 -1.37 3.54
C LEU A 173 17.51 -0.26 4.51
N LYS A 174 16.85 0.90 4.44
CA LYS A 174 17.13 2.08 5.29
C LYS A 174 16.53 1.96 6.69
N ASP A 175 15.57 1.05 6.88
CA ASP A 175 15.00 0.76 8.17
C ASP A 175 15.97 -0.07 9.02
N ARG A 176 16.65 0.63 9.93
CA ARG A 176 17.63 0.03 10.86
C ARG A 176 17.05 -1.11 11.69
N SER A 177 15.74 -1.07 11.99
CA SER A 177 15.11 -2.15 12.76
C SER A 177 15.05 -3.46 11.98
N LEU A 178 15.16 -3.41 10.65
CA LEU A 178 15.10 -4.56 9.75
C LEU A 178 16.47 -5.07 9.28
N HIS A 179 17.59 -4.42 9.62
CA HIS A 179 18.91 -4.83 9.12
C HIS A 179 19.22 -6.33 9.35
N HIS A 180 18.93 -6.84 10.55
CA HIS A 180 19.09 -8.26 10.89
C HIS A 180 18.27 -9.21 10.01
N VAL A 181 17.07 -8.79 9.58
CA VAL A 181 16.19 -9.59 8.71
C VAL A 181 16.87 -9.88 7.38
N TRP A 182 17.63 -8.91 6.86
CA TRP A 182 18.33 -9.02 5.58
C TRP A 182 19.62 -9.85 5.66
N GLU A 183 20.03 -10.28 6.85
CA GLU A 183 21.19 -11.14 7.08
C GLU A 183 20.81 -12.64 7.07
N SER A 184 19.54 -12.98 7.24
CA SER A 184 19.01 -14.36 7.19
C SER A 184 18.04 -14.53 6.02
N LYS A 185 18.19 -15.64 5.28
CA LYS A 185 17.26 -15.98 4.21
C LYS A 185 15.88 -16.32 4.77
N GLU A 186 15.88 -17.06 5.88
CA GLU A 186 14.68 -17.49 6.59
C GLU A 186 13.90 -16.28 7.14
N GLU A 187 14.58 -15.30 7.72
CA GLU A 187 13.94 -14.07 8.21
C GLU A 187 13.44 -13.18 7.07
N THR A 188 14.22 -13.05 5.98
CA THR A 188 13.78 -12.35 4.76
C THR A 188 12.51 -12.98 4.18
N GLU A 189 12.49 -14.30 4.05
CA GLU A 189 11.31 -15.04 3.57
C GLU A 189 10.13 -14.89 4.52
N LEU A 190 10.35 -14.97 5.83
CA LEU A 190 9.32 -14.80 6.84
C LEU A 190 8.71 -13.38 6.80
N PHE A 191 9.53 -12.33 6.71
CA PHE A 191 9.07 -10.95 6.62
C PHE A 191 8.13 -10.76 5.43
N PHE A 192 8.56 -11.18 4.24
CA PHE A 192 7.76 -11.04 3.03
C PHE A 192 6.55 -11.98 3.01
N GLN A 193 6.63 -13.14 3.67
CA GLN A 193 5.48 -14.05 3.85
C GLN A 193 4.41 -13.43 4.76
N ILE A 194 4.81 -12.79 5.86
CA ILE A 194 3.87 -12.09 6.73
C ILE A 194 3.25 -10.90 5.97
N LEU A 195 4.07 -10.15 5.23
CA LEU A 195 3.63 -8.99 4.47
C LEU A 195 2.55 -9.36 3.43
N ILE A 196 2.73 -10.44 2.66
CA ILE A 196 1.71 -10.87 1.67
C ILE A 196 0.41 -11.33 2.33
N LEU A 197 0.49 -12.11 3.42
CA LEU A 197 -0.70 -12.60 4.12
C LEU A 197 -1.46 -11.43 4.74
N PHE A 198 -0.72 -10.48 5.33
CA PHE A 198 -1.29 -9.25 5.85
C PHE A 198 -1.98 -8.46 4.73
N THR A 199 -1.31 -8.19 3.60
CA THR A 199 -1.91 -7.42 2.49
C THR A 199 -3.22 -8.05 2.00
N VAL A 200 -3.29 -9.37 1.88
CA VAL A 200 -4.52 -10.05 1.46
C VAL A 200 -5.64 -9.90 2.49
N ILE A 201 -5.34 -10.11 3.77
CA ILE A 201 -6.31 -9.95 4.86
C ILE A 201 -6.76 -8.50 5.01
N ASP A 202 -5.83 -7.54 4.88
CA ASP A 202 -6.11 -6.11 4.92
C ASP A 202 -7.12 -5.72 3.83
N ILE A 203 -6.95 -6.21 2.60
CA ILE A 203 -7.92 -5.96 1.53
C ILE A 203 -9.28 -6.59 1.87
N MET A 204 -9.30 -7.83 2.35
CA MET A 204 -10.54 -8.51 2.77
C MET A 204 -11.21 -7.84 3.99
N GLY A 205 -10.44 -7.10 4.78
CA GLY A 205 -10.88 -6.26 5.90
C GLY A 205 -11.79 -5.11 5.49
N TYR A 206 -11.79 -4.69 4.22
CA TYR A 206 -12.72 -3.68 3.71
C TYR A 206 -14.08 -4.28 3.33
N GLN A 207 -15.18 -3.68 3.80
CA GLN A 207 -16.55 -4.15 3.52
C GLN A 207 -16.90 -4.21 2.02
N TYR A 208 -16.32 -3.29 1.25
CA TYR A 208 -16.60 -3.11 -0.17
C TYR A 208 -15.61 -3.85 -1.08
N SER A 209 -14.62 -4.54 -0.51
CA SER A 209 -13.59 -5.18 -1.32
C SER A 209 -14.13 -6.44 -2.00
N LYS A 210 -13.66 -6.64 -3.22
CA LYS A 210 -13.79 -7.90 -3.92
C LYS A 210 -12.38 -8.35 -4.26
N ILE A 211 -11.99 -9.49 -3.72
CA ILE A 211 -10.74 -10.17 -4.04
C ILE A 211 -11.00 -11.19 -5.13
N PHE A 212 -10.05 -11.32 -6.05
CA PHE A 212 -10.08 -12.29 -7.14
C PHE A 212 -8.84 -13.17 -7.02
N ASP A 213 -8.92 -14.41 -7.52
CA ASP A 213 -7.81 -15.36 -7.41
C ASP A 213 -6.49 -14.81 -7.96
N HIS A 214 -6.56 -14.09 -9.10
CA HIS A 214 -5.38 -13.53 -9.74
C HIS A 214 -4.64 -12.47 -8.89
N TYR A 215 -5.28 -11.91 -7.86
CA TYR A 215 -4.61 -10.95 -6.95
C TYR A 215 -3.42 -11.62 -6.26
N LEU A 216 -3.61 -12.86 -5.78
CA LEU A 216 -2.56 -13.61 -5.11
C LEU A 216 -1.41 -13.92 -6.06
N ASP A 217 -1.69 -14.25 -7.32
CA ASP A 217 -0.64 -14.50 -8.31
C ASP A 217 0.26 -13.26 -8.50
N TYR A 218 -0.32 -12.07 -8.57
CA TYR A 218 0.46 -10.83 -8.66
C TYR A 218 1.19 -10.51 -7.36
N TYR A 219 0.53 -10.65 -6.20
CA TYR A 219 1.21 -10.42 -4.92
C TYR A 219 2.36 -11.39 -4.68
N LEU A 220 2.21 -12.66 -5.08
CA LEU A 220 3.27 -13.66 -5.03
C LEU A 220 4.45 -13.27 -5.93
N LYS A 221 4.18 -12.83 -7.16
CA LYS A 221 5.24 -12.33 -8.06
C LYS A 221 5.99 -11.14 -7.47
N ILE A 222 5.28 -10.17 -6.87
CA ILE A 222 5.91 -9.02 -6.20
C ILE A 222 6.75 -9.50 -5.02
N LYS A 223 6.18 -10.35 -4.15
CA LYS A 223 6.87 -10.96 -3.00
C LYS A 223 8.16 -11.66 -3.44
N ASP A 224 8.09 -12.51 -4.46
CA ASP A 224 9.24 -13.28 -4.94
C ASP A 224 10.34 -12.38 -5.50
N ASN A 225 9.97 -11.34 -6.28
CA ASN A 225 10.93 -10.34 -6.75
C ASN A 225 11.63 -9.63 -5.58
N LEU A 226 10.89 -9.24 -4.55
CA LEU A 226 11.48 -8.59 -3.37
C LEU A 226 12.39 -9.55 -2.59
N VAL A 227 11.96 -10.79 -2.35
CA VAL A 227 12.78 -11.83 -1.70
C VAL A 227 14.08 -12.07 -2.48
N ILE A 228 14.00 -12.19 -3.80
CA ILE A 228 15.18 -12.35 -4.67
C ILE A 228 16.12 -11.15 -4.52
N GLY A 229 15.60 -9.93 -4.56
CA GLY A 229 16.39 -8.71 -4.39
C GLY A 229 17.14 -8.68 -3.05
N PHE A 230 16.43 -8.84 -1.94
CA PHE A 230 17.04 -8.77 -0.60
C PHE A 230 17.99 -9.94 -0.31
N ASN A 231 17.71 -11.15 -0.80
CA ASN A 231 18.63 -12.28 -0.67
C ASN A 231 19.95 -12.10 -1.45
N ARG A 232 19.94 -11.38 -2.58
CA ARG A 232 21.15 -11.12 -3.37
C ARG A 232 22.16 -10.27 -2.62
N VAL A 233 21.68 -9.33 -1.80
CA VAL A 233 22.55 -8.37 -1.10
C VAL A 233 22.95 -8.82 0.31
N ARG A 234 22.46 -9.99 0.75
CA ARG A 234 22.71 -10.56 2.08
C ARG A 234 24.20 -10.69 2.41
N ALA A 235 25.00 -11.17 1.46
CA ALA A 235 26.43 -11.44 1.66
C ALA A 235 27.31 -10.19 1.61
N LEU A 236 26.78 -9.07 1.11
CA LEU A 236 27.53 -7.80 1.02
C LEU A 236 27.70 -7.22 2.42
N GLN A 237 28.90 -6.71 2.72
CA GLN A 237 29.23 -6.21 4.06
C GLN A 237 28.88 -4.73 4.22
N ASN A 238 28.98 -3.94 3.15
CA ASN A 238 28.73 -2.51 3.17
C ASN A 238 27.29 -2.17 2.76
N LEU A 239 26.63 -1.31 3.53
CA LEU A 239 25.29 -0.78 3.22
C LEU A 239 25.23 -0.09 1.84
N GLU A 240 26.28 0.62 1.44
CA GLU A 240 26.33 1.30 0.14
C GLU A 240 26.36 0.32 -1.03
N GLU A 241 27.07 -0.80 -0.89
CA GLU A 241 27.07 -1.89 -1.88
C GLU A 241 25.70 -2.56 -1.95
N LYS A 242 25.06 -2.80 -0.79
CA LYS A 242 23.68 -3.31 -0.73
C LYS A 242 22.71 -2.38 -1.45
N GLU A 243 22.77 -1.08 -1.17
CA GLU A 243 21.91 -0.06 -1.78
C GLU A 243 22.11 -0.01 -3.30
N HIS A 244 23.37 0.02 -3.76
CA HIS A 244 23.68 0.04 -5.20
C HIS A 244 23.21 -1.23 -5.92
N SER A 245 23.44 -2.41 -5.33
CA SER A 245 23.02 -3.69 -5.92
C SER A 245 21.49 -3.82 -5.97
N LEU A 246 20.78 -3.40 -4.91
CA LEU A 246 19.31 -3.36 -4.93
C LEU A 246 18.78 -2.34 -5.94
N TYR A 247 19.42 -1.17 -6.05
CA TYR A 247 19.08 -0.16 -7.03
C TYR A 247 19.10 -0.74 -8.45
N LEU A 248 20.21 -1.36 -8.86
CA LEU A 248 20.34 -1.93 -10.21
C LEU A 248 19.29 -3.01 -10.48
N PHE A 249 19.00 -3.85 -9.48
CA PHE A 249 18.00 -4.91 -9.61
C PHE A 249 16.58 -4.37 -9.74
N PHE A 250 16.16 -3.49 -8.82
CA PHE A 250 14.80 -2.95 -8.81
C PHE A 250 14.56 -1.98 -9.97
N HIS A 251 15.57 -1.21 -10.38
CA HIS A 251 15.47 -0.34 -11.55
C HIS A 251 15.13 -1.13 -12.82
N ARG A 252 15.81 -2.26 -13.06
CA ARG A 252 15.52 -3.14 -14.20
C ARG A 252 14.08 -3.69 -14.15
N LEU A 253 13.65 -4.16 -12.97
CA LEU A 253 12.28 -4.62 -12.79
C LEU A 253 11.27 -3.50 -13.07
N ASP A 254 11.56 -2.28 -12.64
CA ASP A 254 10.70 -1.14 -12.89
C ASP A 254 10.60 -0.79 -14.38
N GLU A 255 11.70 -0.86 -15.14
CA GLU A 255 11.68 -0.66 -16.60
C GLU A 255 10.76 -1.69 -17.27
N GLU A 256 10.87 -2.96 -16.89
CA GLU A 256 10.01 -4.04 -17.41
C GLU A 256 8.54 -3.88 -17.01
N LYS A 257 8.27 -3.28 -15.84
CA LYS A 257 6.92 -3.12 -15.28
C LYS A 257 6.33 -1.73 -15.50
N PHE A 258 7.00 -0.85 -16.24
CA PHE A 258 6.51 0.51 -16.42
C PHE A 258 5.14 0.55 -17.11
N LYS A 259 4.92 -0.27 -18.15
CA LYS A 259 3.63 -0.34 -18.85
C LYS A 259 2.50 -0.84 -17.94
N TRP A 260 2.79 -1.81 -17.07
CA TRP A 260 1.87 -2.25 -16.02
C TRP A 260 1.50 -1.09 -15.10
N ARG A 261 2.50 -0.35 -14.62
CA ARG A 261 2.31 0.79 -13.72
C ARG A 261 1.42 1.87 -14.32
N VAL A 262 1.59 2.20 -15.59
CA VAL A 262 0.71 3.13 -16.32
C VAL A 262 -0.70 2.54 -16.49
N ALA A 263 -0.81 1.26 -16.83
CA ALA A 263 -2.09 0.56 -16.98
C ALA A 263 -2.87 0.40 -15.66
N CYS A 264 -2.26 0.61 -14.49
CA CYS A 264 -2.98 0.66 -13.22
C CYS A 264 -4.01 1.80 -13.15
N ALA A 265 -3.81 2.89 -13.89
CA ALA A 265 -4.83 3.93 -14.08
C ALA A 265 -6.12 3.40 -14.72
N LEU A 266 -6.04 2.27 -15.44
CA LEU A 266 -7.16 1.56 -16.05
C LEU A 266 -7.67 0.40 -15.17
N ARG A 267 -7.10 0.25 -13.96
CA ARG A 267 -7.38 -0.82 -13.01
C ARG A 267 -7.11 -2.21 -13.57
N ILE A 268 -6.05 -2.35 -14.38
CA ILE A 268 -5.55 -3.65 -14.87
C ILE A 268 -5.42 -4.66 -13.73
N PHE A 269 -4.86 -4.25 -12.60
CA PHE A 269 -4.66 -5.07 -11.40
C PHE A 269 -5.96 -5.72 -10.89
N GLN A 270 -7.10 -5.07 -11.07
CA GLN A 270 -8.38 -5.55 -10.58
C GLN A 270 -9.11 -6.46 -11.57
N PHE A 271 -8.97 -6.19 -12.87
CA PHE A 271 -9.86 -6.75 -13.88
C PHE A 271 -9.17 -7.64 -14.92
N ALA A 272 -7.84 -7.61 -14.98
CA ALA A 272 -7.10 -8.54 -15.83
C ALA A 272 -7.50 -9.99 -15.51
N ASN A 273 -7.78 -10.76 -16.56
CA ASN A 273 -8.18 -12.16 -16.56
C ASN A 273 -9.51 -12.48 -15.85
N THR A 274 -10.28 -11.48 -15.42
CA THR A 274 -11.63 -11.71 -14.86
C THR A 274 -12.65 -12.14 -15.92
N THR A 275 -12.37 -11.85 -17.20
CA THR A 275 -13.12 -12.38 -18.35
C THR A 275 -12.15 -12.65 -19.51
N LYS A 276 -12.54 -13.51 -20.47
CA LYS A 276 -11.71 -13.84 -21.65
C LYS A 276 -11.26 -12.62 -22.48
N LYS A 277 -11.95 -11.48 -22.37
CA LYS A 277 -11.66 -10.26 -23.14
C LYS A 277 -10.70 -9.31 -22.43
N LEU A 278 -10.61 -9.37 -21.10
CA LEU A 278 -9.84 -8.43 -20.28
C LEU A 278 -8.45 -9.00 -19.98
N THR A 279 -7.58 -9.13 -20.97
CA THR A 279 -6.20 -9.63 -20.79
C THR A 279 -5.21 -8.49 -20.53
N GLU A 280 -3.99 -8.79 -20.06
CA GLU A 280 -2.92 -7.78 -19.97
C GLU A 280 -2.70 -7.07 -21.31
N ASP A 281 -2.62 -7.83 -22.42
CA ASP A 281 -2.49 -7.28 -23.77
C ASP A 281 -3.62 -6.34 -24.15
N PHE A 282 -4.84 -6.61 -23.68
CA PHE A 282 -5.96 -5.71 -23.93
C PHE A 282 -5.72 -4.34 -23.26
N TYR A 283 -5.28 -4.31 -22.01
CA TYR A 283 -4.95 -3.06 -21.32
C TYR A 283 -3.74 -2.36 -21.93
N PHE A 284 -2.70 -3.11 -22.30
CA PHE A 284 -1.50 -2.57 -22.93
C PHE A 284 -1.80 -1.96 -24.30
N ARG A 285 -2.64 -2.59 -25.12
CA ARG A 285 -3.13 -1.99 -26.38
C ARG A 285 -3.89 -0.69 -26.14
N LYS A 286 -4.67 -0.59 -25.05
CA LYS A 286 -5.36 0.67 -24.70
C LYS A 286 -4.40 1.80 -24.37
N ILE A 287 -3.26 1.50 -23.75
CA ILE A 287 -2.19 2.48 -23.56
C ILE A 287 -1.60 2.91 -24.90
N ASP A 288 -1.31 1.96 -25.80
CA ASP A 288 -0.75 2.26 -27.13
C ASP A 288 -1.69 3.12 -27.98
N GLU A 289 -2.98 2.75 -28.06
CA GLU A 289 -4.03 3.52 -28.74
C GLU A 289 -4.16 4.95 -28.18
N GLY A 290 -3.96 5.13 -26.87
CA GLY A 290 -3.97 6.44 -26.22
C GLY A 290 -2.78 7.31 -26.63
N LEU A 291 -1.58 6.73 -26.69
CA LEU A 291 -0.35 7.42 -27.11
C LEU A 291 -0.39 7.81 -28.58
N GLU A 292 -0.87 6.92 -29.45
CA GLU A 292 -1.00 7.19 -30.89
C GLU A 292 -1.87 8.42 -31.18
N ARG A 293 -2.95 8.61 -30.42
CA ARG A 293 -3.86 9.77 -30.56
C ARG A 293 -3.23 11.11 -30.23
N ILE A 294 -2.18 11.11 -29.40
CA ILE A 294 -1.41 12.31 -29.09
C ILE A 294 -0.11 12.41 -29.91
N GLY A 295 0.01 11.60 -30.99
CA GLY A 295 1.18 11.62 -31.87
C GLY A 295 2.43 11.00 -31.26
N SER A 296 2.29 10.10 -30.28
CA SER A 296 3.38 9.40 -29.60
C SER A 296 3.25 7.89 -29.75
N ASN A 297 4.18 7.13 -29.15
CA ASN A 297 4.11 5.68 -29.03
C ASN A 297 4.80 5.22 -27.73
N TRP A 298 4.59 3.96 -27.34
CA TRP A 298 5.15 3.43 -26.10
C TRP A 298 6.66 3.57 -26.01
N SER A 299 7.40 3.29 -27.10
CA SER A 299 8.86 3.35 -27.08
C SER A 299 9.39 4.76 -26.85
N LEU A 300 8.76 5.79 -27.43
CA LEU A 300 9.15 7.19 -27.22
C LEU A 300 8.83 7.61 -25.78
N PHE A 301 7.58 7.39 -25.35
CA PHE A 301 7.10 7.72 -24.02
C PHE A 301 7.92 7.04 -22.90
N SER A 302 8.18 5.73 -23.03
CA SER A 302 8.93 4.98 -22.03
C SER A 302 10.40 5.40 -21.98
N ARG A 303 11.01 5.73 -23.12
CA ARG A 303 12.42 6.15 -23.17
C ARG A 303 12.62 7.47 -22.44
N GLU A 304 11.75 8.45 -22.64
CA GLU A 304 11.83 9.76 -22.00
C GLU A 304 11.70 9.69 -20.48
N LEU A 305 10.93 8.72 -19.99
CA LEU A 305 10.63 8.53 -18.57
C LEU A 305 11.49 7.47 -17.87
N SER A 306 12.19 6.61 -18.63
CA SER A 306 12.94 5.43 -18.13
C SER A 306 13.82 5.73 -16.92
N ALA A 307 14.58 6.82 -16.97
CA ALA A 307 15.49 7.20 -15.88
C ALA A 307 14.79 7.77 -14.63
N TRP A 308 13.52 8.16 -14.72
CA TRP A 308 12.83 8.95 -13.69
C TRP A 308 11.62 8.26 -13.08
N HIS A 309 10.86 7.48 -13.87
CA HIS A 309 9.68 6.80 -13.36
C HIS A 309 9.97 5.87 -12.16
N PRO A 310 11.11 5.15 -12.07
CA PRO A 310 11.39 4.29 -10.92
C PRO A 310 11.50 5.10 -9.62
N TRP A 311 11.91 6.36 -9.69
CA TRP A 311 12.11 7.22 -8.52
C TRP A 311 10.83 7.85 -7.99
N ILE A 312 9.81 7.99 -8.82
CA ILE A 312 8.54 8.63 -8.46
C ILE A 312 7.67 7.62 -7.73
N GLN A 313 7.15 7.97 -6.56
CA GLN A 313 6.12 7.23 -5.82
C GLN A 313 4.93 8.14 -5.63
N PHE A 314 3.74 7.63 -5.86
CA PHE A 314 2.52 8.38 -5.66
C PHE A 314 1.85 7.98 -4.35
N LYS A 315 1.43 8.96 -3.55
CA LYS A 315 0.66 8.72 -2.32
C LYS A 315 -0.80 9.10 -2.57
N TYR A 316 -1.68 8.11 -2.51
CA TYR A 316 -3.14 8.24 -2.67
C TYR A 316 -3.57 8.84 -4.04
N ALA A 317 -2.84 8.50 -5.11
CA ALA A 317 -3.05 9.09 -6.43
C ALA A 317 -3.84 8.19 -7.40
N LEU A 318 -4.14 6.94 -7.03
CA LEU A 318 -4.87 6.04 -7.93
C LEU A 318 -6.18 6.68 -8.46
N PRO A 319 -7.07 7.27 -7.63
CA PRO A 319 -8.27 7.94 -8.16
C PRO A 319 -7.96 9.07 -9.15
N LEU A 320 -6.88 9.83 -8.91
CA LEU A 320 -6.45 10.90 -9.80
C LEU A 320 -6.02 10.34 -11.16
N THR A 321 -5.14 9.34 -11.18
CA THR A 321 -4.67 8.72 -12.44
C THR A 321 -5.81 8.09 -13.22
N MET A 322 -6.81 7.50 -12.54
CA MET A 322 -8.03 7.00 -13.17
C MET A 322 -8.84 8.12 -13.85
N ILE A 323 -9.03 9.25 -13.17
CA ILE A 323 -9.71 10.42 -13.75
C ILE A 323 -8.92 10.96 -14.94
N LEU A 324 -7.60 11.05 -14.86
CA LEU A 324 -6.77 11.51 -15.97
C LEU A 324 -6.86 10.57 -17.18
N ALA A 325 -6.99 9.26 -16.95
CA ALA A 325 -7.17 8.27 -18.01
C ALA A 325 -8.58 8.27 -18.63
N ALA A 326 -9.62 8.45 -17.81
CA ALA A 326 -11.03 8.20 -18.19
C ALA A 326 -11.93 9.45 -18.19
N LYS A 327 -11.38 10.63 -17.83
CA LYS A 327 -12.11 11.88 -17.54
C LYS A 327 -13.13 11.79 -16.40
N SER A 328 -13.20 10.66 -15.72
CA SER A 328 -14.15 10.38 -14.64
C SER A 328 -13.61 9.27 -13.75
N PHE A 329 -14.06 9.23 -12.50
CA PHE A 329 -13.77 8.11 -11.61
C PHE A 329 -14.81 7.01 -11.84
N SER A 330 -14.38 5.83 -12.32
CA SER A 330 -15.26 4.68 -12.47
C SER A 330 -14.70 3.44 -11.79
N ARG A 331 -15.58 2.68 -11.14
CA ARG A 331 -15.27 1.38 -10.54
C ARG A 331 -15.60 0.19 -11.43
N THR A 332 -15.95 0.39 -12.70
CA THR A 332 -16.25 -0.70 -13.65
C THR A 332 -15.05 -1.05 -14.53
N PRO A 333 -14.98 -2.27 -15.10
CA PRO A 333 -13.97 -2.59 -16.10
C PRO A 333 -14.17 -1.74 -17.37
N ILE A 334 -13.07 -1.39 -18.04
CA ILE A 334 -13.11 -0.69 -19.32
C ILE A 334 -13.62 -1.60 -20.44
N ASN A 335 -14.24 -1.02 -21.47
CA ASN A 335 -14.75 -1.75 -22.64
C ASN A 335 -13.86 -1.56 -23.88
N LYS A 336 -14.23 -2.19 -25.01
CA LYS A 336 -13.46 -2.09 -26.25
C LYS A 336 -13.43 -0.68 -26.85
N GLN A 337 -14.45 0.13 -26.59
CA GLN A 337 -14.57 1.51 -27.07
C GLN A 337 -13.86 2.51 -26.16
N PHE A 338 -13.37 2.08 -25.00
CA PHE A 338 -12.64 2.94 -24.08
C PHE A 338 -11.38 3.47 -24.75
N VAL A 339 -11.13 4.75 -24.55
CA VAL A 339 -9.96 5.47 -25.06
C VAL A 339 -9.28 6.13 -23.87
N VAL A 340 -7.99 5.85 -23.72
CA VAL A 340 -7.17 6.52 -22.71
C VAL A 340 -6.97 7.97 -23.12
N ASN A 341 -7.30 8.89 -22.22
CA ASN A 341 -7.06 10.31 -22.43
C ASN A 341 -5.57 10.64 -22.27
N GLY A 342 -5.06 11.51 -23.14
CA GLY A 342 -3.66 11.97 -23.16
C GLY A 342 -3.20 12.67 -21.88
N ASP A 343 -4.14 13.19 -21.07
CA ASP A 343 -3.83 13.82 -19.78
C ASP A 343 -3.11 12.85 -18.82
N LEU A 344 -3.32 11.53 -18.95
CA LEU A 344 -2.57 10.52 -18.19
C LEU A 344 -1.07 10.54 -18.53
N PHE A 345 -0.71 10.64 -19.82
CA PHE A 345 0.69 10.61 -20.25
C PHE A 345 1.39 11.93 -19.89
N LEU A 346 0.71 13.05 -20.13
CA LEU A 346 1.22 14.37 -19.74
C LEU A 346 1.43 14.49 -18.22
N PHE A 347 0.60 13.83 -17.42
CA PHE A 347 0.82 13.77 -15.96
C PHE A 347 2.16 13.11 -15.61
N TRP A 348 2.50 11.99 -16.24
CA TRP A 348 3.80 11.35 -16.04
C TRP A 348 4.96 12.24 -16.47
N ASP A 349 4.85 12.90 -17.63
CA ASP A 349 5.88 13.81 -18.14
C ASP A 349 6.11 15.00 -17.21
N VAL A 350 5.02 15.59 -16.68
CA VAL A 350 5.09 16.71 -15.74
C VAL A 350 5.72 16.29 -14.42
N CYS A 351 5.36 15.11 -13.89
CA CYS A 351 5.98 14.58 -12.67
C CYS A 351 7.47 14.28 -12.87
N ALA A 352 7.85 13.65 -13.98
CA ALA A 352 9.25 13.34 -14.28
C ALA A 352 10.10 14.61 -14.50
N SER A 353 9.56 15.59 -15.23
CA SER A 353 10.20 16.90 -15.42
C SER A 353 10.44 17.58 -14.08
N LYS A 354 9.42 17.58 -13.20
CA LYS A 354 9.55 18.17 -11.86
C LYS A 354 10.62 17.47 -11.02
N VAL A 355 10.66 16.14 -11.03
CA VAL A 355 11.69 15.38 -10.31
C VAL A 355 13.09 15.66 -10.85
N LYS A 356 13.24 15.76 -12.17
CA LYS A 356 14.51 16.11 -12.84
C LYS A 356 14.98 17.52 -12.46
N GLU A 357 14.07 18.49 -12.31
CA GLU A 357 14.39 19.87 -11.90
C GLU A 357 14.92 19.98 -10.48
N ILE A 358 14.45 19.11 -9.56
CA ILE A 358 14.80 19.17 -8.13
C ILE A 358 16.31 18.88 -7.87
N LYS A 359 17.12 18.63 -8.93
CA LYS A 359 18.60 18.52 -8.93
C LYS A 359 19.18 18.32 -7.53
N THR A 360 19.32 17.05 -7.15
CA THR A 360 19.77 16.61 -5.84
C THR A 360 20.97 17.42 -5.35
N GLU A 361 20.74 18.30 -4.36
CA GLU A 361 21.82 18.89 -3.54
C GLU A 361 22.65 17.80 -2.83
N ARG A 362 22.12 16.56 -2.79
CA ARG A 362 22.79 15.38 -2.25
C ARG A 362 23.56 14.62 -3.33
N LYS A 363 24.71 14.08 -2.95
CA LYS A 363 25.51 13.14 -3.75
C LYS A 363 24.83 11.77 -3.98
N LYS A 364 23.77 11.45 -3.23
CA LYS A 364 23.08 10.15 -3.28
C LYS A 364 21.69 10.27 -3.90
N PRO A 365 21.32 9.38 -4.83
CA PRO A 365 19.96 9.29 -5.37
C PRO A 365 18.91 9.08 -4.26
N ALA A 366 17.71 9.64 -4.44
CA ALA A 366 16.62 9.51 -3.47
C ALA A 366 15.27 9.35 -4.17
N ILE A 367 14.34 8.71 -3.47
CA ILE A 367 12.97 8.51 -3.93
C ILE A 367 12.17 9.82 -3.77
N TYR A 368 11.22 10.06 -4.67
CA TYR A 368 10.34 11.23 -4.68
C TYR A 368 8.90 10.81 -4.42
N ASN A 369 8.37 11.12 -3.24
CA ASN A 369 6.97 10.92 -2.92
C ASN A 369 6.15 12.13 -3.37
N VAL A 370 5.29 11.93 -4.36
CA VAL A 370 4.31 12.93 -4.82
C VAL A 370 3.01 12.72 -4.05
N ILE A 371 2.66 13.71 -3.23
CA ILE A 371 1.59 13.62 -2.24
C ILE A 371 0.47 14.57 -2.63
N PHE A 372 -0.71 14.01 -2.88
CA PHE A 372 -1.90 14.80 -3.22
C PHE A 372 -2.73 15.06 -1.96
N GLU A 373 -2.60 16.26 -1.39
CA GLU A 373 -3.37 16.70 -0.23
C GLU A 373 -4.77 17.19 -0.66
N PHE A 374 -5.62 16.24 -1.07
CA PHE A 374 -6.99 16.52 -1.46
C PHE A 374 -7.99 16.11 -0.36
N PRO A 375 -9.17 16.76 -0.27
CA PRO A 375 -10.23 16.35 0.65
C PRO A 375 -10.64 14.88 0.44
N ARG A 376 -11.22 14.23 1.46
CA ARG A 376 -11.76 12.88 1.28
C ARG A 376 -12.84 12.89 0.19
N ASN A 377 -12.88 11.81 -0.58
CA ASN A 377 -13.87 11.61 -1.64
C ASN A 377 -13.93 12.76 -2.67
N TRP A 378 -12.86 13.57 -2.81
CA TRP A 378 -12.80 14.67 -3.77
C TRP A 378 -13.11 14.22 -5.20
N PHE A 379 -12.71 12.99 -5.54
CA PHE A 379 -12.93 12.35 -6.84
C PHE A 379 -14.39 11.95 -7.11
N LEU A 380 -15.28 12.09 -6.11
CA LEU A 380 -16.73 11.93 -6.26
C LEU A 380 -17.46 13.28 -6.33
N ASN A 381 -16.77 14.39 -6.05
CA ASN A 381 -17.38 15.71 -6.03
C ASN A 381 -17.15 16.42 -7.36
N HIS A 382 -18.23 16.62 -8.13
CA HIS A 382 -18.16 17.27 -9.44
C HIS A 382 -17.59 18.68 -9.41
N ASP A 383 -17.88 19.48 -8.38
CA ASP A 383 -17.36 20.84 -8.25
C ASP A 383 -15.85 20.81 -8.06
N ILE A 384 -15.34 19.91 -7.21
CA ILE A 384 -13.89 19.76 -7.00
C ILE A 384 -13.21 19.28 -8.29
N LEU A 385 -13.83 18.35 -9.03
CA LEU A 385 -13.31 17.88 -10.32
C LEU A 385 -13.25 19.00 -11.37
N GLN A 386 -14.28 19.83 -11.48
CA GLN A 386 -14.29 20.97 -12.40
C GLN A 386 -13.22 22.00 -12.03
N LEU A 387 -13.04 22.25 -10.72
CA LEU A 387 -12.02 23.19 -10.25
C LEU A 387 -10.59 22.65 -10.35
N LEU A 388 -10.41 21.33 -10.47
CA LEU A 388 -9.15 20.62 -10.74
C LEU A 388 -9.03 20.31 -12.24
N ASN A 389 -9.15 21.33 -13.09
CA ASN A 389 -8.82 21.15 -14.51
C ASN A 389 -7.33 20.78 -14.69
N LYS A 390 -7.03 20.18 -15.85
CA LYS A 390 -5.69 19.66 -16.13
C LYS A 390 -4.61 20.75 -16.07
N GLU A 391 -4.91 21.97 -16.56
CA GLU A 391 -3.94 23.06 -16.58
C GLU A 391 -3.53 23.45 -15.17
N LYS A 392 -4.52 23.59 -14.27
CA LYS A 392 -4.29 23.91 -12.86
C LYS A 392 -3.57 22.79 -12.14
N LEU A 393 -3.95 21.53 -12.34
CA LEU A 393 -3.25 20.39 -11.72
C LEU A 393 -1.78 20.36 -12.13
N PHE A 394 -1.49 20.47 -13.43
CA PHE A 394 -0.11 20.42 -13.91
C PHE A 394 0.68 21.67 -13.48
N SER A 395 0.03 22.83 -13.39
CA SER A 395 0.63 24.01 -12.78
C SER A 395 1.01 23.76 -11.31
N LEU A 396 0.12 23.15 -10.51
CA LEU A 396 0.39 22.83 -9.11
C LEU A 396 1.58 21.88 -8.97
N ILE A 397 1.72 20.88 -9.85
CA ILE A 397 2.87 19.97 -9.84
C ILE A 397 4.17 20.70 -10.18
N ARG A 398 4.17 21.52 -11.23
CA ARG A 398 5.36 22.29 -11.64
C ARG A 398 5.83 23.26 -10.54
N THR A 399 4.89 23.94 -9.89
CA THR A 399 5.21 24.93 -8.85
C THR A 399 5.32 24.35 -7.45
N ALA A 400 5.07 23.06 -7.26
CA ALA A 400 5.17 22.43 -5.95
C ALA A 400 6.60 22.51 -5.41
N GLN A 401 6.71 22.84 -4.12
CA GLN A 401 7.98 22.81 -3.41
C GLN A 401 8.27 21.39 -2.97
N SER A 402 9.53 21.01 -3.06
CA SER A 402 10.05 19.76 -2.54
C SER A 402 10.87 20.01 -1.28
N PHE A 403 10.76 19.14 -0.29
CA PHE A 403 11.71 19.11 0.81
C PHE A 403 12.20 17.69 1.05
N PHE A 404 13.42 17.56 1.55
CA PHE A 404 13.99 16.27 1.89
C PHE A 404 13.55 15.87 3.30
N ASN A 405 12.88 14.73 3.43
CA ASN A 405 12.57 14.14 4.72
C ASN A 405 13.72 13.20 5.13
N TYR A 406 14.42 13.53 6.21
CA TYR A 406 15.55 12.77 6.72
C TYR A 406 15.16 11.44 7.39
N GLU A 407 13.94 11.33 7.92
CA GLU A 407 13.42 10.09 8.50
C GLU A 407 13.17 9.04 7.40
N PHE A 408 12.62 9.47 6.27
CA PHE A 408 12.32 8.59 5.13
C PHE A 408 13.42 8.56 4.07
N GLU A 409 14.49 9.33 4.25
CA GLU A 409 15.52 9.63 3.27
C GLU A 409 14.99 9.82 1.83
N SER A 410 13.92 10.59 1.70
CA SER A 410 13.21 10.81 0.42
C SER A 410 12.69 12.22 0.31
N TYR A 411 12.59 12.70 -0.93
CA TYR A 411 11.96 13.97 -1.23
C TYR A 411 10.44 13.85 -1.14
N GLN A 412 9.81 14.86 -0.58
CA GLN A 412 8.36 14.98 -0.47
C GLN A 412 7.90 16.16 -1.33
N LEU A 413 7.02 15.89 -2.29
CA LEU A 413 6.45 16.88 -3.19
C LEU A 413 4.95 17.01 -2.90
N TYR A 414 4.58 18.07 -2.19
CA TYR A 414 3.20 18.30 -1.75
C TYR A 414 2.40 19.07 -2.81
N ILE A 415 1.39 18.40 -3.36
CA ILE A 415 0.42 18.97 -4.29
C ILE A 415 -0.81 19.40 -3.50
N LYS A 416 -0.78 20.64 -3.02
CA LYS A 416 -1.84 21.20 -2.17
C LYS A 416 -2.94 21.83 -2.99
N TYR A 417 -4.17 21.40 -2.74
CA TYR A 417 -5.35 22.06 -3.30
C TYR A 417 -6.08 22.86 -2.21
N LYS A 418 -5.96 24.19 -2.26
CA LYS A 418 -6.74 25.07 -1.40
C LYS A 418 -8.11 25.29 -2.03
N LEU A 419 -9.15 24.70 -1.43
CA LEU A 419 -10.51 25.17 -1.65
C LEU A 419 -10.59 26.62 -1.16
N ARG A 420 -11.01 27.57 -2.01
CA ARG A 420 -11.43 28.88 -1.51
C ARG A 420 -12.60 28.59 -0.57
N LYS A 421 -12.46 28.96 0.71
CA LYS A 421 -13.62 28.99 1.61
C LYS A 421 -14.61 29.97 0.99
N GLY A 422 -15.75 29.45 0.57
CA GLY A 422 -16.89 30.26 0.15
C GLY A 422 -17.51 30.98 1.33
#